data_AF-A0A310SHQ2-F1
#
_entry.id   AF-A0A310SHQ2-F1
#
_cell.length_a   1.000
_cell.length_b   1.000
_cell.length_c   1.000
_cell.angle_alpha   90.00
_cell.angle_beta   90.00
_cell.angle_gamma   90.00
#
_symmetry.space_group_name_H-M   'P 1'
#
loop_
_entity.id
_entity.type
_entity.pdbx_description
1 polymer ?
#
loop_
_entity_poly.entity_id
_entity_poly.type
_entity_poly.pdbx_seq_one_letter_code
_entity_poly.pdbx_strand_id
1 'polypeptide(L)'
;MLRAHRALPVLICAACLLVYCTPCSPDIGQPLDLSQVVYGRIDWLGIQVENATRFPGEWFFAAGTPINESLSRCGRFLVRQTSSNTFTVKFTALSYKNDIPIAFNIAGSVNGKEIVATWQFQGSKRRLGPFRHVVTFVEYDKVLGMLVCSDSTSHRQGYKFAMIWSRERSLPLPILKELEYKLGAYINQGRIRLVDHGNC
;
A
#
# COMPACT_ATOMS: atom_id res chain seq x y z
N MET A 1 6.46 22.86 -54.41
CA MET A 1 7.39 21.90 -53.75
C MET A 1 7.54 22.30 -52.29
N LEU A 2 6.65 21.81 -51.42
CA LEU A 2 6.67 22.10 -49.99
C LEU A 2 7.62 21.12 -49.28
N ARG A 3 8.60 21.69 -48.59
CA ARG A 3 9.67 21.04 -47.85
C ARG A 3 9.08 20.38 -46.59
N ALA A 4 8.58 19.17 -46.74
CA ALA A 4 8.21 18.30 -45.63
C ALA A 4 9.47 17.61 -45.09
N HIS A 5 10.21 18.23 -44.18
CA HIS A 5 11.16 17.54 -43.30
C HIS A 5 11.68 18.52 -42.26
N ARG A 6 11.19 18.39 -41.00
CA ARG A 6 11.84 18.73 -39.71
C ARG A 6 10.79 19.09 -38.63
N ALA A 7 9.88 18.17 -38.34
CA ALA A 7 9.02 18.29 -37.15
C ALA A 7 8.87 16.99 -36.36
N LEU A 8 9.61 15.93 -36.71
CA LEU A 8 9.43 14.60 -36.11
C LEU A 8 10.20 14.30 -34.81
N PRO A 9 11.30 14.96 -34.41
CA PRO A 9 11.94 14.61 -33.14
C PRO A 9 11.32 15.31 -31.91
N VAL A 10 10.62 16.43 -32.11
CA VAL A 10 10.07 17.24 -31.01
C VAL A 10 8.73 16.66 -30.51
N LEU A 11 7.94 16.07 -31.41
CA LEU A 11 6.64 15.45 -31.06
C LEU A 11 6.79 14.15 -30.25
N ILE A 12 7.86 13.37 -30.47
CA ILE A 12 8.13 12.15 -29.70
C ILE A 12 8.56 12.51 -28.26
N CYS A 13 9.30 13.61 -28.09
CA CYS A 13 9.73 14.06 -26.76
C CYS A 13 8.57 14.66 -25.94
N ALA A 14 7.61 15.32 -26.58
CA ALA A 14 6.41 15.84 -25.92
C ALA A 14 5.43 14.71 -25.53
N ALA A 15 5.33 13.64 -26.32
CA ALA A 15 4.54 12.46 -25.98
C ALA A 15 5.13 11.69 -24.79
N CYS A 16 6.45 11.60 -24.67
CA CYS A 16 7.09 10.98 -23.49
C CYS A 16 6.97 11.85 -22.22
N LEU A 17 6.96 13.17 -22.34
CA LEU A 17 6.85 14.07 -21.16
C LEU A 17 5.43 14.14 -20.56
N LEU A 18 4.39 13.77 -21.31
CA LEU A 18 3.02 13.69 -20.81
C LEU A 18 2.68 12.35 -20.14
N VAL A 19 3.56 11.34 -20.22
CA VAL A 19 3.29 9.98 -19.72
C VAL A 19 3.71 9.77 -18.27
N TYR A 20 4.57 10.62 -17.69
CA TYR A 20 5.22 10.32 -16.41
C TYR A 20 4.55 10.83 -15.14
N CYS A 21 3.33 11.34 -15.20
CA CYS A 21 2.58 11.68 -13.99
C CYS A 21 1.10 11.36 -14.15
N THR A 22 0.79 10.09 -14.42
CA THR A 22 -0.58 9.64 -14.19
C THR A 22 -0.89 9.86 -12.70
N PRO A 23 -2.03 10.44 -12.31
CA PRO A 23 -2.51 10.33 -10.93
C PRO A 23 -2.64 8.84 -10.55
N CYS A 24 -2.92 8.51 -9.29
CA CYS A 24 -3.26 7.12 -8.98
C CYS A 24 -4.57 6.77 -9.69
N SER A 25 -4.47 6.27 -10.92
CA SER A 25 -5.62 5.96 -11.73
C SER A 25 -6.38 4.82 -11.04
N PRO A 26 -7.71 4.93 -10.88
CA PRO A 26 -8.54 3.84 -10.36
C PRO A 26 -8.32 2.49 -11.05
N ASP A 27 -7.83 2.51 -12.29
CA ASP A 27 -7.74 1.34 -13.14
C ASP A 27 -6.59 0.38 -12.77
N ILE A 28 -5.59 0.85 -12.02
CA ILE A 28 -4.38 0.08 -11.67
C ILE A 28 -4.65 -0.90 -10.51
N GLY A 29 -5.69 -0.65 -9.71
CA GLY A 29 -5.98 -1.41 -8.49
C GLY A 29 -6.79 -2.69 -8.68
N GLN A 30 -6.49 -3.68 -7.86
CA GLN A 30 -7.39 -4.78 -7.53
C GLN A 30 -8.38 -4.34 -6.44
N PRO A 31 -9.64 -4.81 -6.46
CA PRO A 31 -10.57 -4.54 -5.36
C PRO A 31 -10.05 -5.20 -4.08
N LEU A 32 -10.20 -4.50 -2.96
CA LEU A 32 -9.91 -5.05 -1.65
C LEU A 32 -11.14 -5.76 -1.12
N ASP A 33 -11.02 -7.05 -0.86
CA ASP A 33 -12.12 -7.84 -0.30
C ASP A 33 -12.06 -7.80 1.23
N LEU A 34 -13.01 -7.08 1.82
CA LEU A 34 -13.26 -7.09 3.27
C LEU A 34 -14.24 -8.19 3.68
N SER A 35 -15.00 -8.73 2.72
CA SER A 35 -16.12 -9.63 2.95
C SER A 35 -15.71 -11.09 2.86
N GLN A 36 -15.28 -11.67 3.99
CA GLN A 36 -15.54 -13.08 4.26
C GLN A 36 -15.96 -13.27 5.72
N VAL A 37 -17.27 -13.47 5.91
CA VAL A 37 -17.86 -13.96 7.16
C VAL A 37 -18.06 -15.46 6.99
N VAL A 38 -17.47 -16.26 7.87
CA VAL A 38 -17.65 -17.71 7.89
C VAL A 38 -18.97 -18.04 8.59
N TYR A 39 -19.90 -18.64 7.85
CA TYR A 39 -20.82 -19.60 8.45
C TYR A 39 -20.06 -20.93 8.54
N GLY A 40 -19.77 -21.39 9.75
CA GLY A 40 -19.21 -22.72 9.95
C GLY A 40 -20.25 -23.76 9.52
N ARG A 41 -19.92 -24.61 8.55
CA ARG A 41 -20.61 -25.90 8.36
C ARG A 41 -19.66 -26.98 8.87
N ILE A 42 -20.16 -27.79 9.79
CA ILE A 42 -19.52 -29.03 10.20
C ILE A 42 -19.79 -30.04 9.08
N ASP A 43 -18.74 -30.53 8.43
CA ASP A 43 -18.87 -31.66 7.51
C ASP A 43 -18.85 -32.98 8.30
N TRP A 44 -19.45 -34.03 7.76
CA TRP A 44 -19.67 -35.34 8.41
C TRP A 44 -18.41 -36.06 8.95
N LEU A 45 -17.22 -35.53 8.67
CA LEU A 45 -15.93 -36.08 9.10
C LEU A 45 -15.32 -35.36 10.32
N GLY A 46 -16.00 -34.35 10.89
CA GLY A 46 -15.52 -33.68 12.11
C GLY A 46 -14.24 -32.84 11.92
N ILE A 47 -13.86 -32.57 10.67
CA ILE A 47 -12.72 -31.70 10.37
C ILE A 47 -13.18 -30.24 10.53
N GLN A 48 -12.62 -29.53 11.52
CA GLN A 48 -12.69 -28.08 11.54
C GLN A 48 -11.81 -27.53 10.42
N VAL A 49 -12.44 -27.04 9.36
CA VAL A 49 -11.77 -26.16 8.39
C VAL A 49 -11.80 -24.76 8.99
N GLU A 50 -10.76 -24.40 9.74
CA GLU A 50 -10.55 -23.02 10.20
C GLU A 50 -10.29 -22.13 8.98
N ASN A 51 -11.11 -21.11 8.75
CA ASN A 51 -10.83 -20.11 7.74
C ASN A 51 -10.82 -18.71 8.36
N ALA A 52 -9.63 -18.11 8.33
CA ALA A 52 -9.32 -16.77 8.76
C ALA A 52 -9.98 -15.72 7.86
N THR A 53 -10.34 -14.59 8.45
CA THR A 53 -10.61 -13.37 7.68
C THR A 53 -9.32 -12.97 6.95
N ARG A 54 -9.35 -13.03 5.62
CA ARG A 54 -8.12 -13.01 4.80
C ARG A 54 -7.41 -11.66 4.72
N PHE A 55 -8.11 -10.53 4.88
CA PHE A 55 -7.48 -9.20 5.00
C PHE A 55 -7.29 -8.72 6.45
N PRO A 56 -8.28 -8.86 7.35
CA PRO A 56 -8.09 -8.57 8.76
C PRO A 56 -6.96 -9.38 9.41
N GLY A 57 -6.58 -8.97 10.61
CA GLY A 57 -5.50 -9.58 11.37
C GLY A 57 -4.17 -8.84 11.21
N GLU A 58 -3.09 -9.57 11.49
CA GLU A 58 -1.75 -9.00 11.62
C GLU A 58 -0.99 -9.02 10.29
N TRP A 59 -0.31 -7.92 10.01
CA TRP A 59 0.59 -7.75 8.88
C TRP A 59 1.87 -7.05 9.34
N PHE A 60 3.01 -7.48 8.82
CA PHE A 60 4.31 -6.86 9.04
C PHE A 60 4.70 -5.99 7.85
N PHE A 61 5.28 -4.83 8.12
CA PHE A 61 5.78 -3.94 7.10
C PHE A 61 7.10 -4.48 6.57
N ALA A 62 7.09 -5.18 5.44
CA ALA A 62 8.25 -5.92 4.95
C ALA A 62 9.18 -5.07 4.07
N ALA A 63 8.61 -4.18 3.27
CA ALA A 63 9.37 -3.29 2.40
C ALA A 63 8.54 -2.06 2.00
N GLY A 64 9.21 -0.99 1.58
CA GLY A 64 8.51 0.16 1.04
C GLY A 64 9.45 1.25 0.54
N THR A 65 8.85 2.33 0.06
CA THR A 65 9.59 3.52 -0.34
C THR A 65 9.73 4.45 0.86
N PRO A 66 10.95 4.84 1.27
CA PRO A 66 11.12 5.81 2.33
C PRO A 66 10.60 7.18 1.88
N ILE A 67 9.66 7.75 2.65
CA ILE A 67 9.13 9.11 2.42
C ILE A 67 10.16 10.18 2.86
N ASN A 68 11.03 9.82 3.81
CA ASN A 68 12.14 10.63 4.28
C ASN A 68 13.46 9.86 4.04
N GLU A 69 14.39 9.87 5.00
CA GLU A 69 15.72 9.26 4.88
C GLU A 69 15.69 7.72 4.90
N SER A 70 14.87 7.13 5.78
CA SER A 70 14.80 5.69 5.97
C SER A 70 13.38 5.22 6.36
N LEU A 71 13.19 3.90 6.39
CA LEU A 71 11.97 3.25 6.85
C LEU A 71 12.04 3.00 8.35
N SER A 72 10.92 3.24 9.04
CA SER A 72 10.76 2.80 10.43
C SER A 72 10.78 1.27 10.51
N ARG A 73 11.42 0.74 11.56
CA ARG A 73 11.56 -0.70 11.78
C ARG A 73 10.42 -1.29 12.60
N CYS A 74 10.29 -2.61 12.61
CA CYS A 74 9.24 -3.32 13.38
C CYS A 74 7.81 -2.88 13.05
N GLY A 75 7.58 -2.42 11.81
CA GLY A 75 6.28 -1.96 11.37
C GLY A 75 5.26 -3.08 11.39
N ARG A 76 4.10 -2.84 12.00
CA ARG A 76 3.02 -3.81 12.14
C ARG A 76 1.66 -3.15 12.01
N PHE A 77 0.79 -3.73 11.21
CA PHE A 77 -0.63 -3.41 11.10
C PHE A 77 -1.44 -4.49 11.79
N LEU A 78 -2.33 -4.07 12.70
CA LEU A 78 -3.44 -4.89 13.15
C LEU A 78 -4.72 -4.36 12.52
N VAL A 79 -5.21 -5.07 11.51
CA VAL A 79 -6.40 -4.71 10.74
C VAL A 79 -7.63 -5.31 11.41
N ARG A 80 -8.66 -4.49 11.63
CA ARG A 80 -9.97 -4.90 12.16
C ARG A 80 -11.07 -4.37 11.26
N GLN A 81 -11.90 -5.26 10.78
CA GLN A 81 -13.10 -4.88 10.04
C GLN A 81 -14.12 -4.25 11.00
N THR A 82 -14.75 -3.15 10.57
CA THR A 82 -15.77 -2.45 11.34
C THR A 82 -17.16 -2.53 10.70
N SER A 83 -17.23 -2.69 9.38
CA SER A 83 -18.45 -3.00 8.62
C SER A 83 -18.10 -3.76 7.34
N SER A 84 -19.10 -4.05 6.50
CA SER A 84 -18.88 -4.67 5.18
C SER A 84 -17.92 -3.90 4.28
N ASN A 85 -17.81 -2.59 4.44
CA ASN A 85 -17.01 -1.70 3.60
C ASN A 85 -16.04 -0.80 4.37
N THR A 86 -15.89 -0.97 5.68
CA THR A 86 -14.98 -0.16 6.51
C THR A 86 -14.09 -1.03 7.40
N PHE A 87 -12.90 -0.52 7.67
CA PHE A 87 -11.93 -1.14 8.55
C PHE A 87 -11.14 -0.09 9.32
N THR A 88 -10.52 -0.54 10.40
CA THR A 88 -9.52 0.20 11.16
C THR A 88 -8.21 -0.55 11.17
N VAL A 89 -7.10 0.18 11.20
CA VAL A 89 -5.77 -0.39 11.39
C VAL A 89 -5.11 0.30 12.54
N LYS A 90 -4.57 -0.49 13.47
CA LYS A 90 -3.57 0.01 14.43
C LYS A 90 -2.20 -0.26 13.85
N PHE A 91 -1.50 0.79 13.45
CA PHE A 91 -0.10 0.72 13.04
C PHE A 91 0.81 0.99 14.23
N THR A 92 1.85 0.17 14.38
CA THR A 92 2.94 0.39 15.33
C THR A 92 4.28 0.18 14.63
N ALA A 93 5.28 0.98 14.96
CA ALA A 93 6.66 0.81 14.50
C ALA A 93 7.64 1.46 15.50
N LEU A 94 8.94 1.27 15.28
CA LEU A 94 9.99 2.06 15.92
C LEU A 94 10.53 3.08 14.92
N SER A 95 10.53 4.35 15.30
CA SER A 95 11.00 5.47 14.48
C SER A 95 12.45 5.26 14.02
N TYR A 96 12.71 5.40 12.72
CA TYR A 96 14.08 5.32 12.19
C TYR A 96 15.03 6.40 12.74
N LYS A 97 14.49 7.49 13.29
CA LYS A 97 15.30 8.63 13.76
C LYS A 97 15.92 8.39 15.14
N ASN A 98 15.24 7.65 15.99
CA ASN A 98 15.52 7.63 17.44
C ASN A 98 14.93 6.42 18.17
N ASP A 99 14.45 5.40 17.46
CA ASP A 99 13.87 4.18 18.01
C ASP A 99 12.65 4.38 18.93
N ILE A 100 12.06 5.58 18.96
CA ILE A 100 10.86 5.84 19.74
C ILE A 100 9.67 5.10 19.10
N PRO A 101 8.86 4.38 19.90
CA PRO A 101 7.63 3.78 19.41
C PRO A 101 6.68 4.82 18.81
N ILE A 102 6.23 4.56 17.59
CA ILE A 102 5.22 5.34 16.89
C ILE A 102 3.97 4.49 16.71
N ALA A 103 2.81 5.10 16.95
CA ALA A 103 1.53 4.44 16.80
C ALA A 103 0.52 5.34 16.10
N PHE A 104 -0.20 4.76 15.14
CA PHE A 104 -1.22 5.44 14.36
C PHE A 104 -2.47 4.59 14.30
N ASN A 105 -3.62 5.25 14.36
CA ASN A 105 -4.89 4.67 14.01
C ASN A 105 -5.22 5.11 12.59
N ILE A 106 -5.54 4.14 11.74
CA ILE A 106 -5.95 4.37 10.36
C ILE A 106 -7.41 3.95 10.27
N ALA A 107 -8.27 4.83 9.79
CA ALA A 107 -9.66 4.52 9.48
C ALA A 107 -9.81 4.50 7.96
N GLY A 108 -10.26 3.37 7.41
CA GLY A 108 -10.36 3.14 5.98
C GLY A 108 -11.76 2.70 5.53
N SER A 109 -12.09 3.03 4.29
CA SER A 109 -13.29 2.57 3.59
C SER A 109 -12.94 2.02 2.22
N VAL A 110 -13.73 1.07 1.75
CA VAL A 110 -13.60 0.42 0.44
C VAL A 110 -14.87 0.60 -0.37
N ASN A 111 -14.73 1.08 -1.59
CA ASN A 111 -15.81 1.17 -2.58
C ASN A 111 -15.32 0.60 -3.91
N GLY A 112 -15.54 -0.70 -4.12
CA GLY A 112 -14.95 -1.44 -5.24
C GLY A 112 -13.42 -1.44 -5.18
N LYS A 113 -12.77 -0.76 -6.13
CA LYS A 113 -11.30 -0.59 -6.18
C LYS A 113 -10.80 0.65 -5.44
N GLU A 114 -11.72 1.51 -5.02
CA GLU A 114 -11.38 2.74 -4.32
C GLU A 114 -11.22 2.45 -2.84
N ILE A 115 -10.00 2.63 -2.33
CA ILE A 115 -9.70 2.47 -0.90
C ILE A 115 -9.20 3.82 -0.42
N VAL A 116 -9.89 4.40 0.55
CA VAL A 116 -9.54 5.71 1.12
C VAL A 116 -9.34 5.55 2.60
N ALA A 117 -8.27 6.13 3.14
CA ALA A 117 -8.00 6.09 4.56
C ALA A 117 -7.51 7.42 5.13
N THR A 118 -7.77 7.63 6.41
CA THR A 118 -7.25 8.77 7.18
C THR A 118 -6.40 8.25 8.33
N TRP A 119 -5.27 8.91 8.58
CA TRP A 119 -4.27 8.46 9.55
C TRP A 119 -4.25 9.42 10.73
N GLN A 120 -4.19 8.91 11.95
CA GLN A 120 -4.20 9.69 13.18
C GLN A 120 -3.16 9.15 14.14
N PHE A 121 -2.18 9.98 14.51
CA PHE A 121 -1.24 9.63 15.57
C PHE A 121 -1.97 9.40 16.90
N GLN A 122 -1.58 8.36 17.63
CA GLN A 122 -2.13 8.10 18.96
C GLN A 122 -1.86 9.29 19.89
N GLY A 123 -2.90 9.76 20.58
CA GLY A 123 -2.84 10.96 21.44
C GLY A 123 -3.01 12.30 20.72
N SER A 124 -2.97 12.33 19.38
CA SER A 124 -3.27 13.55 18.61
C SER A 124 -4.74 13.61 18.21
N LYS A 125 -5.32 14.82 18.19
CA LYS A 125 -6.65 15.06 17.60
C LYS A 125 -6.60 15.31 16.09
N ARG A 126 -5.41 15.57 15.52
CA ARG A 126 -5.23 15.88 14.09
C ARG A 126 -5.26 14.60 13.26
N ARG A 127 -6.04 14.64 12.17
CA ARG A 127 -6.07 13.60 11.14
C ARG A 127 -5.26 14.05 9.92
N LEU A 128 -4.58 13.09 9.29
CA LEU A 128 -3.84 13.25 8.04
C LEU A 128 -4.57 12.47 6.94
N GLY A 129 -4.58 13.04 5.73
CA GLY A 129 -5.33 12.50 4.59
C GLY A 129 -6.60 13.32 4.28
N PRO A 130 -7.51 12.78 3.47
CA PRO A 130 -7.57 11.39 3.01
C PRO A 130 -6.41 10.99 2.10
N PHE A 131 -5.92 9.76 2.30
CA PHE A 131 -4.98 9.11 1.40
C PHE A 131 -5.71 8.06 0.60
N ARG A 132 -5.42 7.99 -0.70
CA ARG A 132 -5.91 6.93 -1.56
C ARG A 132 -4.91 5.78 -1.51
N HIS A 133 -5.42 4.59 -1.24
CA HIS A 133 -4.66 3.35 -1.23
C HIS A 133 -5.05 2.53 -2.46
N VAL A 134 -4.07 1.96 -3.15
CA VAL A 134 -4.29 1.13 -4.33
C VAL A 134 -3.59 -0.20 -4.09
N VAL A 135 -4.36 -1.28 -4.02
CA VAL A 135 -3.81 -2.64 -3.95
C VAL A 135 -3.43 -3.07 -5.36
N THR A 136 -2.14 -3.28 -5.60
CA THR A 136 -1.62 -3.70 -6.91
C THR A 136 -1.43 -5.21 -7.00
N PHE A 137 -1.26 -5.85 -5.85
CA PHE A 137 -1.09 -7.28 -5.72
C PHE A 137 -1.53 -7.72 -4.33
N VAL A 138 -2.26 -8.82 -4.23
CA VAL A 138 -2.61 -9.43 -2.95
C VAL A 138 -2.64 -10.96 -3.04
N GLU A 139 -1.90 -11.58 -2.13
CA GLU A 139 -2.08 -12.96 -1.70
C GLU A 139 -2.32 -12.90 -0.19
N TYR A 140 -3.59 -12.93 0.22
CA TYR A 140 -4.01 -12.61 1.59
C TYR A 140 -3.28 -13.39 2.71
N ASP A 141 -2.88 -14.62 2.44
CA ASP A 141 -2.20 -15.48 3.41
C ASP A 141 -0.67 -15.23 3.44
N LYS A 142 -0.15 -14.33 2.60
CA LYS A 142 1.30 -14.13 2.43
C LYS A 142 1.71 -12.67 2.33
N VAL A 143 1.18 -11.92 1.36
CA VAL A 143 1.73 -10.62 0.95
C VAL A 143 0.67 -9.70 0.34
N LEU A 144 0.87 -8.40 0.55
CA LEU A 144 0.04 -7.33 0.02
C LEU A 144 0.96 -6.20 -0.50
N GLY A 145 0.90 -5.92 -1.79
CA GLY A 145 1.59 -4.82 -2.45
C GLY A 145 0.66 -3.63 -2.68
N MET A 146 0.96 -2.48 -2.08
CA MET A 146 0.09 -1.31 -2.07
C MET A 146 0.85 -0.04 -2.48
N LEU A 147 0.18 0.81 -3.26
CA LEU A 147 0.57 2.20 -3.46
C LEU A 147 -0.27 3.11 -2.56
N VAL A 148 0.35 4.13 -1.99
CA VAL A 148 -0.35 5.17 -1.26
C VAL A 148 -0.10 6.51 -1.92
N CYS A 149 -1.21 7.21 -2.13
CA CYS A 149 -1.29 8.41 -2.94
C CYS A 149 -1.89 9.52 -2.08
N SER A 150 -1.14 10.62 -1.96
CA SER A 150 -1.67 11.87 -1.43
C SER A 150 -2.13 12.74 -2.59
N ASP A 151 -3.37 13.22 -2.55
CA ASP A 151 -3.83 14.20 -3.53
C ASP A 151 -3.02 15.51 -3.41
N SER A 152 -2.76 16.14 -4.55
CA SER A 152 -2.01 17.39 -4.62
C SER A 152 -2.91 18.55 -4.20
N THR A 153 -2.64 19.15 -3.05
CA THR A 153 -3.14 20.51 -2.78
C THR A 153 -2.20 21.48 -3.49
N SER A 154 -2.62 21.97 -4.66
CA SER A 154 -2.03 23.07 -5.45
C SER A 154 -0.49 23.08 -5.62
N HIS A 155 -0.04 22.77 -6.85
CA HIS A 155 1.34 22.92 -7.36
C HIS A 155 2.42 21.93 -6.91
N ARG A 156 2.12 20.97 -6.03
CA ARG A 156 3.06 19.86 -5.71
C ARG A 156 2.50 18.55 -6.26
N GLN A 157 3.28 17.83 -7.06
CA GLN A 157 2.91 16.48 -7.49
C GLN A 157 2.57 15.63 -6.25
N GLY A 158 1.43 14.94 -6.28
CA GLY A 158 1.05 14.02 -5.22
C GLY A 158 2.16 12.98 -4.99
N TYR A 159 2.44 12.69 -3.73
CA TYR A 159 3.43 11.67 -3.38
C TYR A 159 2.84 10.29 -3.62
N LYS A 160 3.59 9.45 -4.37
CA LYS A 160 3.29 8.03 -4.55
C LYS A 160 4.42 7.20 -3.95
N PHE A 161 4.13 6.53 -2.85
CA PHE A 161 5.07 5.61 -2.23
C PHE A 161 4.49 4.20 -2.18
N ALA A 162 5.37 3.22 -2.31
CA ALA A 162 5.00 1.82 -2.23
C ALA A 162 5.12 1.33 -0.79
N MET A 163 4.20 0.45 -0.40
CA MET A 163 4.28 -0.32 0.84
C MET A 163 3.96 -1.78 0.53
N ILE A 164 4.83 -2.67 0.99
CA ILE A 164 4.70 -4.12 0.90
C ILE A 164 4.53 -4.65 2.31
N TRP A 165 3.43 -5.34 2.52
CA TRP A 165 3.04 -5.96 3.78
C TRP A 165 3.09 -7.47 3.64
N SER A 166 3.51 -8.18 4.68
CA SER A 166 3.53 -9.64 4.70
C SER A 166 2.88 -10.20 5.96
N ARG A 167 2.35 -11.42 5.88
CA ARG A 167 1.92 -12.17 7.06
C ARG A 167 3.08 -12.63 7.93
N GLU A 168 4.29 -12.63 7.40
CA GLU A 168 5.52 -12.95 8.12
C GLU A 168 6.43 -11.73 8.22
N ARG A 169 7.38 -11.76 9.16
CA ARG A 169 8.38 -10.68 9.34
C ARG A 169 9.38 -10.61 8.18
N SER A 170 9.48 -11.66 7.39
CA SER A 170 10.39 -11.76 6.25
C SER A 170 9.63 -11.98 4.96
N LEU A 171 10.11 -11.38 3.88
CA LEU A 171 9.54 -11.58 2.55
C LEU A 171 10.50 -12.38 1.67
N PRO A 172 10.06 -13.50 1.05
CA PRO A 172 10.88 -14.24 0.11
C PRO A 172 11.39 -13.37 -1.04
N LEU A 173 12.68 -13.49 -1.36
CA LEU A 173 13.34 -12.66 -2.37
C LEU A 173 12.66 -12.69 -3.77
N PRO A 174 12.15 -13.83 -4.28
CA PRO A 174 11.43 -13.83 -5.55
C PRO A 174 10.17 -12.95 -5.53
N ILE A 175 9.40 -13.01 -4.45
CA ILE A 175 8.18 -12.22 -4.27
C ILE A 175 8.53 -10.73 -4.15
N LEU A 176 9.59 -10.40 -3.41
CA LEU A 176 10.08 -9.03 -3.32
C LEU A 176 10.41 -8.47 -4.71
N LYS A 177 11.21 -9.19 -5.52
CA LYS A 177 11.62 -8.74 -6.86
C LYS A 177 10.42 -8.50 -7.78
N GLU A 178 9.42 -9.38 -7.72
CA GLU A 178 8.19 -9.23 -8.50
C GLU A 178 7.41 -7.98 -8.08
N LEU A 179 7.26 -7.75 -6.79
CA LEU A 179 6.57 -6.57 -6.25
C LEU A 179 7.34 -5.29 -6.50
N GLU A 180 8.67 -5.32 -6.42
CA GLU A 180 9.54 -4.20 -6.79
C GLU A 180 9.36 -3.81 -8.26
N TYR A 181 9.29 -4.80 -9.16
CA TYR A 181 9.03 -4.56 -10.57
C TYR A 181 7.63 -3.97 -10.80
N LYS A 182 6.58 -4.56 -10.21
CA LYS A 182 5.19 -4.09 -10.37
C LYS A 182 4.97 -2.70 -9.79
N LEU A 183 5.41 -2.46 -8.55
CA LEU A 183 5.21 -1.19 -7.85
C LEU A 183 6.18 -0.11 -8.34
N GLY A 184 7.40 -0.50 -8.73
CA GLY A 184 8.45 0.38 -9.22
C GLY A 184 8.04 1.19 -10.44
N ALA A 185 7.13 0.65 -11.27
CA ALA A 185 6.58 1.36 -12.43
C ALA A 185 5.72 2.58 -12.06
N TYR A 186 5.26 2.70 -10.80
CA TYR A 186 4.29 3.71 -10.39
C TYR A 186 4.79 4.69 -9.32
N ILE A 187 5.90 4.37 -8.64
CA ILE A 187 6.52 5.28 -7.67
C ILE A 187 7.29 6.37 -8.39
N ASN A 188 7.13 7.61 -7.93
CA ASN A 188 7.85 8.77 -8.47
C ASN A 188 9.00 9.22 -7.55
N GLN A 189 9.21 8.53 -6.43
CA GLN A 189 10.21 8.87 -5.43
C GLN A 189 10.86 7.62 -4.86
N GLY A 190 12.16 7.72 -4.55
CA GLY A 190 12.92 6.69 -3.86
C GLY A 190 13.04 5.36 -4.61
N ARG A 191 13.55 4.36 -3.89
CA ARG A 191 13.52 2.95 -4.29
C ARG A 191 12.82 2.18 -3.18
N ILE A 192 12.21 1.06 -3.54
CA ILE A 192 11.70 0.12 -2.54
C ILE A 192 12.91 -0.44 -1.79
N ARG A 193 12.81 -0.49 -0.46
CA ARG A 193 13.82 -1.03 0.44
C ARG A 193 13.16 -1.99 1.40
N LEU A 194 13.87 -3.06 1.76
CA LEU A 194 13.49 -3.94 2.86
C LEU A 194 13.48 -3.17 4.18
N VAL A 195 12.53 -3.53 5.03
CA VAL A 195 12.47 -3.05 6.41
C VAL A 195 13.35 -3.94 7.27
N ASP A 196 14.07 -3.33 8.20
CA ASP A 196 14.81 -4.07 9.22
C ASP A 196 13.82 -4.59 10.29
N HIS A 197 13.84 -5.90 10.51
CA HIS A 197 13.08 -6.55 11.57
C HIS A 197 13.96 -7.09 12.71
N GLY A 198 15.24 -6.68 12.76
CA GLY A 198 16.13 -6.95 13.86
C GLY A 198 15.66 -6.28 15.16
N ASN A 199 15.68 -7.05 16.25
CA ASN A 199 15.31 -6.60 17.60
C ASN A 199 13.90 -5.96 17.66
N CYS A 200 12.94 -6.70 17.10
CA CYS A 200 11.49 -6.56 17.23
C CYS A 200 10.93 -7.80 17.99
#